data_AF-A0A6I3LN46-F1
#
_entry.id   AF-A0A6I3LN46-F1
#
_cell.length_a   1.000
_cell.length_b   1.000
_cell.length_c   1.000
_cell.angle_alpha   90.00
_cell.angle_beta   90.00
_cell.angle_gamma   90.00
#
_symmetry.space_group_name_H-M   'P 1'
#
loop_
_entity.id
_entity.type
_entity.pdbx_description
1 polymer ?
#
loop_
_entity_poly.entity_id
_entity_poly.type
_entity_poly.pdbx_seq_one_letter_code
_entity_poly.pdbx_strand_id
1 'polypeptide(L)'
;MNFKTDIENRIKTDFGENSSEVFKILTAAVQKNDYLKTDRIIRCIVFLSERSIEKLKQSIETAILDPRDVLFWAEYTIRKELGTEKRVRDFNNNFDDADL
;
A
#
# COMPACT_ATOMS: atom_id res chain seq x y z
N MET A 1 16.72 2.40 -4.85
CA MET A 1 15.94 1.50 -3.98
C MET A 1 15.31 0.47 -4.90
N ASN A 2 15.30 -0.80 -4.49
CA ASN A 2 14.65 -1.86 -5.25
C ASN A 2 13.45 -2.34 -4.44
N PHE A 3 12.30 -2.48 -5.08
CA PHE A 3 11.10 -3.01 -4.43
C PHE A 3 11.18 -4.54 -4.40
N LYS A 4 10.42 -5.17 -3.48
CA LYS A 4 10.24 -6.62 -3.52
C LYS A 4 9.47 -7.03 -4.77
N THR A 5 9.76 -8.23 -5.27
CA THR A 5 9.17 -8.75 -6.51
C THR A 5 7.65 -8.78 -6.48
N ASP A 6 7.01 -9.04 -5.33
CA ASP A 6 5.56 -9.02 -5.20
C ASP A 6 4.98 -7.61 -5.42
N ILE A 7 5.65 -6.58 -4.89
CA ILE A 7 5.29 -5.18 -5.08
C ILE A 7 5.46 -4.77 -6.55
N GLU A 8 6.58 -5.14 -7.15
CA GLU A 8 6.82 -4.83 -8.56
C GLU A 8 5.80 -5.48 -9.49
N ASN A 9 5.52 -6.76 -9.26
CA ASN A 9 4.53 -7.50 -10.04
C ASN A 9 3.13 -6.90 -9.85
N ARG A 10 2.75 -6.60 -8.61
CA ARG A 10 1.46 -5.97 -8.34
C ARG A 10 1.30 -4.64 -9.05
N ILE A 11 2.31 -3.77 -9.01
CA ILE A 11 2.29 -2.48 -9.71
C ILE A 11 2.16 -2.68 -11.23
N LYS A 12 2.92 -3.61 -11.82
CA LYS A 12 2.84 -3.90 -13.27
C LYS A 12 1.47 -4.43 -13.67
N THR A 13 0.89 -5.34 -12.89
CA THR A 13 -0.43 -5.92 -13.15
C THR A 13 -1.55 -4.89 -12.98
N ASP A 14 -1.53 -4.11 -11.90
CA ASP A 14 -2.62 -3.19 -11.57
C ASP A 14 -2.62 -1.93 -12.43
N PHE A 15 -1.45 -1.44 -12.84
CA PHE A 15 -1.32 -0.15 -13.53
C PHE A 15 -0.89 -0.25 -15.00
N GLY A 16 -0.47 -1.42 -15.48
CA GLY A 16 -0.12 -1.67 -16.88
C GLY A 16 0.92 -0.67 -17.41
N GLU A 17 0.55 0.06 -18.46
CA GLU A 17 1.39 1.09 -19.11
C GLU A 17 1.82 2.22 -18.15
N ASN A 18 1.01 2.49 -17.13
CA ASN A 18 1.31 3.53 -16.12
C ASN A 18 2.25 3.05 -15.01
N SER A 19 2.67 1.78 -14.99
CA SER A 19 3.54 1.22 -13.96
C SER A 19 4.85 2.01 -13.77
N SER A 20 5.43 2.52 -14.86
CA SER A 20 6.65 3.35 -14.81
C SER A 20 6.44 4.66 -14.03
N GLU A 21 5.28 5.31 -14.19
CA GLU A 21 4.92 6.51 -13.45
C GLU A 21 4.73 6.19 -11.95
N VAL A 22 4.04 5.09 -11.65
CA VAL A 22 3.80 4.62 -10.28
C VAL A 22 5.11 4.34 -9.55
N PHE A 23 6.06 3.65 -10.20
CA PHE A 23 7.40 3.43 -9.62
C PHE A 23 8.13 4.74 -9.34
N LYS A 24 8.06 5.72 -10.25
CA LYS A 24 8.70 7.04 -10.03
C LYS A 24 8.10 7.75 -8.83
N ILE A 25 6.77 7.80 -8.72
CA ILE A 25 6.07 8.45 -7.61
C ILE A 25 6.41 7.78 -6.28
N LEU A 26 6.27 6.45 -6.20
CA LEU A 26 6.58 5.70 -4.97
C LEU A 26 8.04 5.84 -4.57
N THR A 27 8.97 5.71 -5.52
CA THR A 27 10.41 5.84 -5.24
C THR A 27 10.73 7.22 -4.68
N ALA A 28 10.19 8.29 -5.28
CA ALA A 28 10.40 9.65 -4.80
C ALA A 28 9.84 9.86 -3.39
N ALA A 29 8.62 9.38 -3.12
CA ALA A 29 7.98 9.51 -1.81
C ALA A 29 8.77 8.78 -0.71
N VAL A 30 9.21 7.55 -1.00
CA VAL A 30 9.93 6.68 -0.06
C VAL A 30 11.38 7.14 0.15
N GLN A 31 12.03 7.71 -0.87
CA GLN A 31 13.36 8.32 -0.71
C GLN A 31 13.33 9.60 0.13
N LYS A 32 12.24 10.37 0.05
CA LYS A 32 12.06 11.59 0.83
C LYS A 32 11.65 11.31 2.28
N ASN A 33 11.01 10.17 2.55
CA ASN A 33 10.45 9.80 3.84
C ASN A 33 10.89 8.39 4.24
N ASP A 34 12.03 8.28 4.92
CA ASP A 34 12.68 6.99 5.22
C ASP A 34 11.80 6.00 5.98
N TYR A 35 10.88 6.48 6.83
CA TYR A 35 9.96 5.62 7.58
C TYR A 35 8.93 4.91 6.67
N LEU A 36 8.73 5.35 5.43
CA LEU A 36 7.89 4.68 4.44
C LEU A 36 8.60 3.52 3.73
N LYS A 37 9.91 3.32 3.93
CA LYS A 37 10.73 2.31 3.23
C LYS A 37 10.40 0.86 3.60
N THR A 38 9.39 0.60 4.43
CA THR A 38 9.02 -0.76 4.79
C THR A 38 8.13 -1.39 3.72
N ASP A 39 8.40 -2.66 3.39
CA ASP A 39 7.62 -3.40 2.39
C ASP A 39 6.13 -3.42 2.75
N ARG A 40 5.80 -3.56 4.04
CA ARG A 40 4.42 -3.53 4.54
C ARG A 40 3.69 -2.22 4.22
N ILE A 41 4.31 -1.07 4.51
CA ILE A 41 3.70 0.23 4.21
C ILE A 41 3.51 0.39 2.70
N ILE A 42 4.51 0.01 1.90
CA ILE A 42 4.43 0.11 0.44
C ILE A 42 3.31 -0.79 -0.10
N ARG A 43 3.15 -2.01 0.42
CA ARG A 43 2.03 -2.91 0.07
C ARG A 43 0.68 -2.30 0.41
N CYS A 44 0.53 -1.70 1.60
CA CYS A 44 -0.70 -1.03 2.00
C CYS A 44 -1.04 0.15 1.07
N ILE A 45 -0.05 0.97 0.71
CA ILE A 45 -0.23 2.09 -0.23
C ILE A 45 -0.68 1.57 -1.61
N VAL A 46 -0.02 0.55 -2.13
CA VAL A 46 -0.37 -0.05 -3.43
C VAL A 46 -1.77 -0.69 -3.37
N PHE A 47 -2.11 -1.36 -2.27
CA PHE A 47 -3.43 -1.95 -2.09
C PHE A 47 -4.55 -0.89 -2.08
N LEU A 48 -4.39 0.18 -1.28
CA LEU A 48 -5.37 1.26 -1.15
C LEU A 48 -5.49 2.14 -2.39
N SER A 49 -4.50 2.11 -3.28
CA SER A 49 -4.55 2.83 -4.55
C SER A 49 -5.67 2.36 -5.48
N GLU A 50 -6.16 1.12 -5.33
CA GLU A 50 -7.21 0.54 -6.18
C GLU A 50 -6.98 0.79 -7.68
N ARG A 51 -5.72 0.65 -8.13
CA ARG A 51 -5.28 0.87 -9.53
C ARG A 51 -5.41 2.31 -10.05
N SER A 52 -5.61 3.29 -9.18
CA SER A 52 -5.68 4.72 -9.52
C SER A 52 -4.43 5.45 -9.03
N ILE A 53 -3.83 6.24 -9.92
CA ILE A 53 -2.67 7.08 -9.59
C ILE A 53 -3.07 8.17 -8.60
N GLU A 54 -4.29 8.69 -8.71
CA GLU A 54 -4.84 9.68 -7.78
C GLU A 54 -4.95 9.09 -6.38
N LYS A 55 -5.53 7.90 -6.24
CA LYS A 55 -5.63 7.19 -4.96
C LYS A 55 -4.27 6.75 -4.42
N LEU A 56 -3.31 6.41 -5.30
CA LEU A 56 -1.93 6.16 -4.91
C LEU A 56 -1.32 7.40 -4.24
N LYS A 57 -1.47 8.58 -4.88
CA LYS A 57 -0.97 9.86 -4.34
C LYS A 57 -1.63 10.18 -3.00
N GLN A 58 -2.95 10.01 -2.89
CA GLN A 58 -3.69 10.20 -1.63
C GLN A 58 -3.18 9.25 -0.54
N SER A 59 -3.00 7.97 -0.86
CA SER A 59 -2.49 6.98 0.10
C SER A 59 -1.07 7.30 0.56
N ILE A 60 -0.21 7.83 -0.33
CA ILE A 60 1.12 8.32 0.03
C ILE A 60 1.02 9.53 0.98
N GLU A 61 0.17 10.50 0.68
CA GLU A 61 -0.05 11.67 1.54
C GLU A 61 -0.53 11.28 2.94
N THR A 62 -1.49 10.36 3.02
CA THR A 62 -1.92 9.77 4.29
C THR A 62 -0.75 9.12 5.01
N ALA A 63 0.04 8.27 4.32
CA ALA A 63 1.15 7.58 4.95
C ALA A 63 2.25 8.53 5.46
N ILE A 64 2.46 9.67 4.78
CA ILE A 64 3.39 10.72 5.21
C ILE A 64 2.91 11.39 6.51
N LEU A 65 1.60 11.62 6.63
CA LEU A 65 1.02 12.20 7.85
C LEU A 65 1.05 11.20 9.01
N ASP A 66 0.53 10.00 8.78
CA ASP A 66 0.59 8.89 9.71
C ASP A 66 0.53 7.54 8.96
N PRO A 67 1.61 6.74 8.95
CA PRO A 67 1.59 5.44 8.29
C PRO A 67 0.61 4.45 8.94
N ARG A 68 0.20 4.68 10.19
CA ARG A 68 -0.76 3.79 10.87
C ARG A 68 -2.14 3.83 10.21
N ASP A 69 -2.53 4.94 9.60
CA ASP A 69 -3.81 5.06 8.90
C ASP A 69 -3.87 4.15 7.67
N VAL A 70 -2.81 4.15 6.84
CA VAL A 70 -2.77 3.25 5.67
C VAL A 70 -2.65 1.78 6.08
N LEU A 71 -1.95 1.48 7.19
CA LEU A 71 -1.91 0.12 7.73
C LEU A 71 -3.31 -0.31 8.17
N PHE A 72 -4.00 0.54 8.90
CA PHE A 72 -5.33 0.26 9.43
C PHE A 72 -6.34 0.05 8.30
N TRP A 73 -6.44 0.99 7.34
CA TRP A 73 -7.42 0.89 6.24
C TRP A 73 -7.15 -0.27 5.29
N ALA A 74 -5.89 -0.66 5.09
CA ALA A 74 -5.55 -1.76 4.21
C ALA A 74 -5.81 -3.14 4.87
N GLU A 75 -5.51 -3.26 6.18
CA GLU A 75 -5.50 -4.54 6.87
C GLU A 75 -6.77 -4.86 7.67
N TYR A 76 -7.58 -3.85 8.02
CA TYR A 76 -8.73 -3.99 8.89
C TYR A 76 -10.04 -3.70 8.18
N THR A 77 -11.09 -4.40 8.60
CA THR A 77 -12.47 -4.12 8.23
C THR A 77 -13.29 -3.80 9.47
N ILE A 78 -14.12 -2.76 9.37
CA ILE A 78 -15.09 -2.41 10.39
C ILE A 78 -16.31 -3.33 10.21
N ARG A 79 -16.54 -4.22 11.17
CA ARG A 79 -17.81 -4.96 11.24
C ARG A 79 -18.85 -4.05 11.89
N LYS A 80 -19.59 -3.32 11.06
CA LYS A 80 -20.61 -2.33 11.47
C LYS A 80 -21.60 -2.88 12.50
N GLU A 81 -21.91 -4.18 12.44
CA GLU A 81 -22.87 -4.84 13.34
C GLU A 81 -22.32 -5.06 14.76
N LEU A 82 -21.01 -5.17 14.92
CA LEU A 82 -20.36 -5.52 16.20
C LEU A 82 -19.58 -4.36 16.80
N GLY A 83 -19.37 -3.27 16.05
CA GLY A 83 -18.49 -2.17 16.47
C GLY A 83 -17.02 -2.58 16.64
N THR A 84 -16.67 -3.79 16.19
CA THR A 84 -15.31 -4.36 16.32
C THR A 84 -14.58 -4.32 15.00
N GLU A 85 -13.30 -3.98 15.06
CA GLU A 85 -12.37 -4.08 13.95
C GLU A 85 -11.83 -5.51 13.88
N LYS A 86 -11.88 -6.12 12.69
CA LYS A 86 -11.20 -7.40 12.43
C LYS A 86 -10.08 -7.16 11.44
N ARG A 87 -8.85 -7.53 11.83
CA ARG A 87 -7.75 -7.67 10.87
C ARG A 87 -8.07 -8.81 9.91
N VAL A 88 -8.19 -8.49 8.62
CA VAL A 88 -8.47 -9.45 7.55
C VAL A 88 -7.31 -9.62 6.59
N ARG A 89 -6.25 -8.79 6.73
CA ARG A 89 -5.01 -8.95 5.98
C ARG A 89 -3.77 -8.73 6.84
N ASP A 90 -2.67 -9.35 6.45
CA ASP A 90 -1.34 -9.12 6.99
C ASP A 90 -0.34 -8.79 5.88
N PHE A 91 -0.08 -7.49 5.65
CA PHE A 91 0.89 -7.06 4.65
C PHE A 91 2.35 -7.15 5.12
N ASN A 92 2.62 -7.78 6.28
CA ASN A 92 3.96 -8.34 6.49
C ASN A 92 4.24 -9.46 5.47
N ASN A 93 3.19 -10.18 5.02
CA ASN A 93 3.26 -11.13 3.93
C ASN A 93 3.16 -10.43 2.56
N ASN A 94 3.42 -11.19 1.49
CA ASN A 94 3.22 -10.74 0.11
C ASN A 94 1.71 -10.63 -0.22
N PHE A 95 1.36 -10.13 -1.40
CA PHE A 95 -0.04 -9.98 -1.82
C PHE A 95 -0.83 -11.30 -1.96
N ASP A 96 -0.16 -12.42 -2.21
CA ASP A 96 -0.79 -13.73 -2.42
C ASP A 96 -1.11 -14.45 -1.09
N ASP A 97 -0.35 -14.14 -0.04
CA ASP A 97 -0.45 -14.74 1.31
C ASP A 97 -0.93 -13.72 2.37
N ALA A 98 -1.51 -12.60 1.92
CA ALA A 98 -1.90 -11.50 2.82
C ALA A 98 -3.24 -11.76 3.53
N ASP A 99 -4.20 -12.47 2.93
CA ASP A 99 -5.54 -12.63 3.52
C ASP A 99 -5.53 -13.59 4.74
N LEU A 100 -6.31 -13.27 5.79
CA LEU A 100 -6.38 -13.98 7.09
C LEU A 100 -7.70 -14.75 7.33
#